data_AF-A0AA37P3V4-F1
#
_entry.id   AF-A0AA37P3V4-F1
#
_cell.length_a   1.000
_cell.length_b   1.000
_cell.length_c   1.000
_cell.angle_alpha   90.00
_cell.angle_beta   90.00
_cell.angle_gamma   90.00
#
_symmetry.space_group_name_H-M   'P 1'
#
loop_
_entity.id
_entity.type
_entity.pdbx_description
1 polymer ?
#
loop_
_entity_poly.entity_id
_entity_poly.type
_entity_poly.pdbx_seq_one_letter_code
_entity_poly.pdbx_strand_id
1 'polypeptide(L)'
;MVKWPDKNHKYCMKAQYIDSARMPMVQAHLVTHGGVEFAQNGQHSDSTTRGLMSGKFMGRDAVISTIKSAERTNAMQKRSGTNHPVRAVVCGCSDPHCGAFHRIVNDRTLPTHEEADATLKAVKLERRTARGQNGVALIDQIK
;
A
#
# COMPACT_ATOMS: atom_id res chain seq x y z
N MET A 1 44.57 -3.81 -10.15
CA MET A 1 43.98 -5.07 -10.65
C MET A 1 42.63 -5.26 -9.96
N VAL A 2 41.53 -4.83 -10.59
CA VAL A 2 40.19 -4.80 -9.98
C VAL A 2 39.44 -6.07 -10.40
N LYS A 3 39.14 -6.94 -9.44
CA LYS A 3 38.47 -8.23 -9.66
C LYS A 3 36.95 -8.01 -9.57
N TRP A 4 36.28 -8.09 -10.71
CA TRP A 4 34.81 -8.09 -10.81
C TRP A 4 34.25 -9.48 -10.45
N PRO A 5 33.14 -9.57 -9.70
CA PRO A 5 32.50 -10.86 -9.43
C PRO A 5 31.58 -11.32 -10.57
N ASP A 6 31.43 -12.64 -10.61
CA ASP A 6 31.02 -13.53 -11.71
C ASP A 6 29.60 -13.37 -12.28
N LYS A 7 29.50 -13.72 -13.57
CA LYS A 7 28.32 -13.65 -14.47
C LYS A 7 27.31 -14.80 -14.31
N ASN A 8 27.13 -15.36 -13.12
CA ASN A 8 26.40 -16.63 -12.94
C ASN A 8 25.18 -16.58 -11.99
N HIS A 9 24.31 -15.58 -12.13
CA HIS A 9 22.92 -15.69 -11.67
C HIS A 9 21.96 -15.65 -12.86
N LYS A 10 21.94 -16.76 -13.60
CA LYS A 10 20.83 -17.15 -14.45
C LYS A 10 19.86 -18.01 -13.63
N TYR A 11 18.56 -17.70 -13.76
CA TYR A 11 17.40 -18.53 -13.42
C TYR A 11 16.93 -18.60 -11.95
N CYS A 12 15.91 -17.81 -11.62
CA CYS A 12 14.76 -18.29 -10.85
C CYS A 12 13.51 -17.42 -11.11
N MET A 13 12.94 -17.50 -12.30
CA MET A 13 11.54 -17.10 -12.55
C MET A 13 10.92 -18.00 -13.63
N LYS A 14 10.37 -19.13 -13.18
CA LYS A 14 9.27 -19.89 -13.79
C LYS A 14 8.30 -20.11 -12.63
N ALA A 15 6.98 -20.09 -12.74
CA ALA A 15 6.00 -19.81 -13.78
C ALA A 15 4.64 -19.83 -13.07
N GLN A 16 3.61 -19.20 -13.63
CA GLN A 16 2.17 -19.52 -13.54
C GLN A 16 1.41 -18.28 -14.05
N TYR A 17 1.12 -18.16 -15.36
CA TYR A 17 0.06 -18.85 -16.12
C TYR A 17 -1.34 -18.50 -15.63
N ILE A 18 -2.00 -17.52 -16.28
CA ILE A 18 -3.45 -17.54 -16.53
C ILE A 18 -3.67 -17.02 -17.96
N ASP A 19 -4.31 -17.87 -18.74
CA ASP A 19 -4.94 -17.64 -20.04
C ASP A 19 -5.87 -16.42 -20.06
N SER A 20 -5.68 -15.55 -21.05
CA SER A 20 -6.79 -14.78 -21.62
C SER A 20 -6.53 -14.56 -23.10
N ALA A 21 -6.96 -15.56 -23.85
CA ALA A 21 -7.45 -15.54 -25.22
C ALA A 21 -7.59 -14.16 -25.91
N ARG A 22 -7.02 -14.09 -27.11
CA ARG A 22 -7.73 -13.78 -28.37
C ARG A 22 -8.55 -12.48 -28.37
N MET A 23 -7.95 -11.39 -28.86
CA MET A 23 -8.66 -10.26 -29.45
C MET A 23 -8.03 -9.91 -30.82
N PRO A 24 -8.83 -9.80 -31.89
CA PRO A 24 -8.34 -9.52 -33.24
C PRO A 24 -7.91 -8.04 -33.41
N MET A 25 -6.82 -7.83 -34.12
CA MET A 25 -6.41 -6.51 -34.59
C MET A 25 -7.43 -5.97 -35.59
N VAL A 26 -8.22 -4.99 -35.17
CA VAL A 26 -9.05 -4.17 -36.07
C VAL A 26 -8.25 -2.92 -36.45
N GLN A 27 -8.31 -2.62 -37.74
CA GLN A 27 -7.57 -1.60 -38.48
C GLN A 27 -7.62 -0.20 -37.85
N ALA A 28 -6.46 0.45 -37.88
CA ALA A 28 -6.33 1.89 -37.74
C ALA A 28 -6.95 2.59 -38.95
N HIS A 29 -7.92 3.46 -38.71
CA HIS A 29 -8.29 4.53 -39.64
C HIS A 29 -7.95 5.89 -39.01
N LEU A 30 -7.17 6.66 -39.76
CA LEU A 30 -6.81 8.04 -39.45
C LEU A 30 -8.00 8.99 -39.65
N VAL A 31 -8.12 9.92 -38.69
CA VAL A 31 -8.33 11.37 -38.84
C VAL A 31 -9.59 11.86 -39.56
N THR A 32 -10.38 12.69 -38.88
CA THR A 32 -10.75 14.05 -39.34
C THR A 32 -11.34 14.89 -38.20
N HIS A 33 -11.19 16.20 -38.37
CA HIS A 33 -11.41 17.31 -37.44
C HIS A 33 -12.89 17.62 -37.16
N GLY A 34 -13.19 18.22 -36.00
CA GLY A 34 -14.32 19.17 -35.84
C GLY A 34 -15.18 19.02 -34.58
N GLY A 35 -15.49 20.16 -33.92
CA GLY A 35 -16.50 20.31 -32.85
C GLY A 35 -15.89 20.20 -31.44
N VAL A 36 -15.58 21.27 -30.70
CA VAL A 36 -16.44 22.30 -30.09
C VAL A 36 -17.60 21.70 -29.27
N GLU A 37 -17.72 22.21 -28.04
CA GLU A 37 -18.77 21.98 -27.03
C GLU A 37 -18.51 20.87 -25.99
N PHE A 38 -17.56 21.11 -25.07
CA PHE A 38 -17.61 20.50 -23.74
C PHE A 38 -18.50 21.36 -22.83
N ALA A 39 -19.81 21.18 -23.00
CA ALA A 39 -20.82 21.74 -22.13
C ALA A 39 -20.90 20.94 -20.82
N GLN A 40 -20.78 21.70 -19.73
CA GLN A 40 -21.44 21.48 -18.45
C GLN A 40 -20.98 20.29 -17.58
N ASN A 41 -20.20 20.69 -16.58
CA ASN A 41 -20.05 20.06 -15.27
C ASN A 41 -21.39 19.52 -14.75
N GLY A 42 -21.57 18.20 -14.84
CA GLY A 42 -22.59 17.47 -14.11
C GLY A 42 -22.26 17.49 -12.62
N GLN A 43 -22.89 18.42 -11.90
CA GLN A 43 -23.01 18.39 -10.45
C GLN A 43 -23.78 17.13 -10.05
N HIS A 44 -23.09 16.07 -9.61
CA HIS A 44 -23.72 15.02 -8.82
C HIS A 44 -23.76 15.47 -7.35
N SER A 45 -24.70 16.34 -7.05
CA SER A 45 -25.17 16.61 -5.70
C SER A 45 -26.53 15.95 -5.55
N ASP A 46 -26.59 14.81 -4.87
CA ASP A 46 -27.74 14.42 -4.03
C ASP A 46 -27.34 13.20 -3.18
N SER A 47 -27.08 13.31 -1.87
CA SER A 47 -27.89 13.88 -0.78
C SER A 47 -29.09 13.03 -0.35
N THR A 48 -28.97 11.69 -0.28
CA THR A 48 -29.97 10.90 0.47
C THR A 48 -29.38 9.64 1.12
N THR A 49 -29.07 9.73 2.41
CA THR A 49 -29.54 8.81 3.47
C THR A 49 -28.99 9.27 4.81
N ARG A 50 -29.70 10.21 5.43
CA ARG A 50 -29.76 10.35 6.89
C ARG A 50 -30.34 9.05 7.43
N GLY A 51 -29.63 8.41 8.36
CA GLY A 51 -30.11 7.21 9.05
C GLY A 51 -29.34 5.96 8.68
N LEU A 52 -28.23 5.73 9.37
CA LEU A 52 -27.80 4.47 10.00
C LEU A 52 -26.39 4.71 10.55
N MET A 53 -26.37 5.09 11.83
CA MET A 53 -25.18 5.34 12.64
C MET A 53 -24.45 4.02 12.93
N SER A 54 -23.89 3.40 11.90
CA SER A 54 -23.01 2.25 12.02
C SER A 54 -21.91 2.36 10.97
N GLY A 55 -20.74 2.82 11.42
CA GLY A 55 -19.42 2.57 10.81
C GLY A 55 -19.33 2.62 9.28
N LYS A 56 -19.84 3.66 8.62
CA LYS A 56 -19.54 3.87 7.19
C LYS A 56 -18.05 4.14 7.07
N PHE A 57 -17.31 3.11 6.67
CA PHE A 57 -15.93 3.22 6.23
C PHE A 57 -15.83 4.31 5.16
N MET A 58 -14.68 4.97 5.10
CA MET A 58 -14.35 5.90 4.03
C MET A 58 -14.71 5.27 2.68
N GLY A 59 -15.33 6.05 1.79
CA GLY A 59 -15.62 5.60 0.44
C GLY A 59 -14.34 5.10 -0.23
N ARG A 60 -14.45 4.15 -1.17
CA ARG A 60 -13.29 3.56 -1.86
C ARG A 60 -12.35 4.63 -2.43
N ASP A 61 -12.90 5.70 -3.00
CA ASP A 61 -12.12 6.80 -3.57
C ASP A 61 -11.38 7.62 -2.50
N ALA A 62 -11.99 7.82 -1.32
CA ALA A 62 -11.35 8.46 -0.18
C ALA A 62 -10.20 7.59 0.38
N VAL A 63 -10.35 6.26 0.37
CA VAL A 63 -9.27 5.33 0.74
C VAL A 63 -8.13 5.38 -0.28
N ILE A 64 -8.44 5.30 -1.58
CA ILE A 64 -7.43 5.33 -2.65
C ILE A 64 -6.67 6.66 -2.63
N SER A 65 -7.36 7.79 -2.46
CA SER A 65 -6.72 9.11 -2.38
C SER A 65 -5.82 9.24 -1.15
N THR A 66 -6.22 8.66 -0.02
CA THR A 66 -5.39 8.59 1.20
C THR A 66 -4.11 7.78 0.94
N ILE A 67 -4.21 6.59 0.33
CA ILE A 67 -3.03 5.77 0.01
C ILE A 67 -2.08 6.52 -0.92
N LYS A 68 -2.59 7.10 -2.01
CA LYS A 68 -1.76 7.85 -2.98
C LYS A 68 -1.10 9.08 -2.37
N SER A 69 -1.76 9.76 -1.44
CA SER A 69 -1.17 10.90 -0.74
C SER A 69 -0.13 10.47 0.31
N ALA A 70 -0.28 9.30 0.93
CA ALA A 70 0.74 8.69 1.77
C ALA A 70 2.01 8.38 0.97
N GLU A 71 1.86 7.73 -0.20
CA GLU A 71 2.97 7.41 -1.10
C GLU A 71 3.71 8.67 -1.57
N ARG A 72 2.98 9.71 -1.93
CA ARG A 72 3.55 11.02 -2.29
C ARG A 72 4.35 11.62 -1.15
N THR A 73 3.81 11.58 0.07
CA THR A 73 4.47 12.10 1.27
C THR A 73 5.77 11.34 1.55
N ASN A 74 5.75 10.01 1.46
CA ASN A 74 6.93 9.17 1.61
C ASN A 74 7.99 9.45 0.53
N ALA A 75 7.56 9.65 -0.72
CA ALA A 75 8.47 9.99 -1.81
C ALA A 75 9.15 11.34 -1.59
N MET A 76 8.41 12.35 -1.08
CA MET A 76 8.99 13.64 -0.72
C MET A 76 9.99 13.51 0.43
N GLN A 77 9.66 12.75 1.47
CA GLN A 77 10.57 12.50 2.60
C GLN A 77 11.88 11.83 2.18
N LYS A 78 11.81 10.85 1.28
CA LYS A 78 13.00 10.20 0.71
C LYS A 78 13.90 11.18 -0.02
N ARG A 79 13.32 12.17 -0.71
CA ARG A 79 14.08 13.22 -1.41
C ARG A 79 14.69 14.24 -0.44
N SER A 80 14.01 14.55 0.66
CA SER A 80 14.53 15.46 1.70
C SER A 80 15.53 14.80 2.65
N GLY A 81 15.73 13.48 2.58
CA GLY A 81 16.63 12.74 3.46
C GLY A 81 16.10 12.54 4.88
N THR A 82 14.84 12.90 5.14
CA THR A 82 14.20 12.72 6.45
C THR A 82 13.52 11.36 6.50
N ASN A 83 13.74 10.60 7.58
CA ASN A 83 13.18 9.26 7.75
C ASN A 83 12.25 9.21 8.97
N HIS A 84 11.09 9.88 8.87
CA HIS A 84 10.12 9.97 9.95
C HIS A 84 8.84 9.19 9.60
N PRO A 85 8.20 8.53 10.57
CA PRO A 85 6.97 7.81 10.29
C PRO A 85 5.85 8.77 9.91
N VAL A 86 5.20 8.47 8.78
CA VAL A 86 3.97 9.12 8.35
C VAL A 86 2.78 8.39 8.96
N ARG A 87 1.87 9.14 9.60
CA ARG A 87 0.60 8.63 10.12
C ARG A 87 -0.55 9.25 9.36
N ALA A 88 -1.49 8.42 8.92
CA ALA A 88 -2.78 8.90 8.43
C ALA A 88 -3.67 9.24 9.62
N VAL A 89 -4.29 10.42 9.59
CA VAL A 89 -5.27 10.90 10.56
C VAL A 89 -6.57 11.12 9.82
N VAL A 90 -7.60 10.38 10.21
CA VAL A 90 -8.93 10.49 9.61
C VAL A 90 -9.60 11.76 10.15
N CYS A 91 -10.25 12.52 9.28
CA CYS A 91 -10.87 13.80 9.62
C CYS A 91 -12.06 13.67 10.61
N GLY A 92 -12.71 12.50 10.70
CA GLY A 92 -13.81 12.22 11.64
C GLY A 92 -15.16 12.83 11.26
N CYS A 93 -15.19 13.62 10.18
CA CYS A 93 -16.38 14.05 9.45
C CYS A 93 -17.26 12.87 9.03
N SER A 94 -18.58 13.09 9.00
CA SER A 94 -19.57 12.10 8.56
C SER A 94 -19.66 11.95 7.04
N ASP A 95 -18.89 12.73 6.28
CA ASP A 95 -18.86 12.68 4.82
C ASP A 95 -18.03 11.47 4.35
N PRO A 96 -18.62 10.54 3.58
CA PRO A 96 -17.89 9.36 3.08
C PRO A 96 -16.77 9.70 2.09
N HIS A 97 -16.79 10.90 1.49
CA HIS A 97 -15.74 11.40 0.59
C HIS A 97 -14.66 12.17 1.33
N CYS A 98 -14.86 12.47 2.60
CA CYS A 98 -13.91 13.17 3.42
C CYS A 98 -12.75 12.23 3.77
N GLY A 99 -11.58 12.57 3.23
CA GLY A 99 -10.37 11.76 3.28
C GLY A 99 -9.68 11.73 4.65
N ALA A 100 -8.48 11.18 4.66
CA ALA A 100 -7.53 11.34 5.76
C ALA A 100 -6.37 12.25 5.32
N PHE A 101 -5.76 12.92 6.29
CA PHE A 101 -4.56 13.71 6.08
C PHE A 101 -3.35 13.03 6.71
N HIS A 102 -2.16 13.41 6.27
CA HIS A 102 -0.91 12.79 6.70
C HIS A 102 -0.18 13.71 7.67
N ARG A 103 0.17 13.18 8.84
CA ARG A 103 1.04 13.85 9.81
C ARG A 103 2.38 13.14 9.88
N ILE A 104 3.45 13.90 9.73
CA ILE A 104 4.80 13.42 9.98
C ILE A 104 5.05 13.49 11.49
N VAL A 105 5.42 12.37 12.09
CA VAL A 105 5.76 12.31 13.51
C VAL A 105 7.27 12.50 13.64
N ASN A 106 7.68 13.72 13.98
CA ASN A 106 9.09 14.09 14.08
C ASN A 106 9.76 13.58 15.37
N ASP A 107 8.97 13.12 16.35
CA ASP A 107 9.44 12.69 17.66
C ASP A 107 10.27 11.39 17.62
N ARG A 108 10.24 10.68 16.49
CA ARG A 108 10.96 9.42 16.30
C ARG A 108 11.44 9.28 14.87
N THR A 109 12.62 8.71 14.72
CA THR A 109 13.15 8.30 13.42
C THR A 109 12.78 6.84 13.16
N LEU A 110 12.57 6.50 11.90
CA LEU A 110 12.46 5.11 11.49
C LEU A 110 13.84 4.45 11.62
N PRO A 111 13.90 3.19 12.09
CA PRO A 111 15.16 2.46 12.16
C PRO A 111 15.78 2.32 10.77
N THR A 112 17.10 2.22 10.74
CA THR A 112 17.83 1.87 9.52
C THR A 112 17.46 0.47 9.04
N HIS A 113 17.81 0.14 7.79
CA HIS A 113 17.52 -1.20 7.24
C HIS A 113 18.17 -2.31 8.09
N GLU A 114 19.40 -2.08 8.57
CA GLU A 114 20.15 -3.04 9.38
C GLU A 114 19.50 -3.25 10.76
N GLU A 115 19.10 -2.17 11.42
CA GLU A 115 18.39 -2.22 12.71
C GLU A 115 17.02 -2.88 12.56
N ALA A 116 16.30 -2.59 11.48
CA ALA A 116 15.02 -3.21 11.17
C ALA A 116 15.19 -4.72 10.98
N ASP A 117 16.19 -5.17 10.22
CA ASP A 117 16.48 -6.59 10.01
C ASP A 117 16.88 -7.30 11.31
N ALA A 118 17.72 -6.66 12.13
CA ALA A 118 18.10 -7.18 13.44
C ALA A 118 16.88 -7.34 14.36
N THR A 119 16.03 -6.31 14.42
CA THR A 119 14.78 -6.33 15.20
C THR A 119 13.84 -7.43 14.73
N LEU A 120 13.66 -7.56 13.41
CA LEU A 120 12.82 -8.61 12.83
C LEU A 120 13.34 -10.01 13.12
N LYS A 121 14.66 -10.22 13.09
CA LYS A 121 15.29 -11.50 13.45
C LYS A 121 15.07 -11.83 14.93
N ALA A 122 15.25 -10.86 15.82
CA ALA A 122 15.03 -11.03 17.26
C ALA A 122 13.58 -11.44 17.56
N VAL A 123 12.60 -10.70 17.01
CA VAL A 123 11.17 -11.01 17.20
C VAL A 123 10.78 -12.37 16.60
N LYS A 124 11.37 -12.75 15.46
CA LYS A 124 11.15 -14.08 14.87
C LYS A 124 11.70 -15.19 15.77
N LEU A 125 12.87 -14.99 16.36
CA LEU A 125 13.47 -15.95 17.29
C LEU A 125 12.61 -16.10 18.55
N GLU A 126 12.19 -15.00 19.16
CA GLU A 126 11.30 -14.98 20.31
C GLU A 126 10.01 -15.77 20.02
N ARG A 127 9.34 -15.47 18.90
CA ARG A 127 8.13 -16.21 18.47
C ARG A 127 8.36 -17.71 18.28
N ARG A 128 9.52 -18.11 17.77
CA ARG A 128 9.85 -19.53 17.60
C ARG A 128 10.07 -20.21 18.95
N THR A 129 10.79 -19.57 19.87
CA THR A 129 11.04 -20.10 21.22
C THR A 129 9.75 -20.23 22.03
N ALA A 130 8.88 -19.22 22.01
CA ALA A 130 7.57 -19.27 22.68
C ALA A 130 6.67 -20.40 22.14
N ARG A 131 6.67 -20.65 20.82
CA ARG A 131 5.94 -21.78 20.23
C ARG A 131 6.52 -23.13 20.64
N GLY A 132 7.85 -23.24 20.70
CA GLY A 132 8.54 -24.46 21.15
C GLY A 132 8.25 -24.77 22.62
N GLN A 133 8.30 -23.76 23.49
CA GLN A 133 8.03 -23.92 24.92
C GLN A 133 6.57 -24.30 25.21
N ASN A 134 5.61 -23.71 24.50
CA ASN A 134 4.20 -24.07 24.65
C ASN A 134 3.87 -25.50 24.16
N GLY A 135 4.62 -26.00 23.18
CA GLY A 135 4.47 -27.39 22.70
C GLY A 135 5.08 -28.43 23.65
N VAL A 136 6.20 -28.11 24.30
CA VAL A 136 6.87 -29.02 25.25
C VAL A 136 6.14 -29.03 26.60
N ALA A 137 5.68 -27.88 27.10
CA ALA A 137 4.94 -27.80 28.37
C ALA A 137 3.59 -28.54 28.35
N LEU A 138 2.95 -28.68 27.17
CA LEU A 138 1.70 -29.44 27.02
C LEU A 138 1.95 -30.96 27.07
N ILE A 139 3.11 -31.44 26.57
CA ILE A 139 3.44 -32.87 26.54
C ILE A 139 3.78 -33.39 27.95
N ASP A 140 4.39 -32.57 28.79
CA ASP A 140 4.73 -32.95 30.17
C ASP A 140 3.52 -32.95 31.12
N GLN A 141 2.40 -32.31 30.76
CA GLN A 141 1.15 -32.36 31.52
C GLN A 141 0.24 -33.56 31.16
N ILE A 142 0.61 -34.33 30.14
CA ILE A 142 -0.16 -35.50 29.66
C ILE A 142 0.41 -36.82 30.22
N LYS A 143 1.53 -36.79 30.94
CA LYS A 143 2.13 -37.95 31.61
C LYS A 143 1.79 -37.97 33.10
#